data_AF-A0ABD4SI36-F1
#
_entry.id   AF-A0ABD4SI36-F1
#
_cell.length_a   1.000
_cell.length_b   1.000
_cell.length_c   1.000
_cell.angle_alpha   90.00
_cell.angle_beta   90.00
_cell.angle_gamma   90.00
#
_symmetry.space_group_name_H-M   'P 1'
#
loop_
_entity.id
_entity.type
_entity.pdbx_description
1 polymer ?
#
loop_
_entity_poly.entity_id
_entity_poly.type
_entity_poly.pdbx_seq_one_letter_code
_entity_poly.pdbx_strand_id
1 'polypeptide(L)' 'EIIDICKATKNSHFIWFARLLYRHLRGIYTFAKYGISTGKLEGINNKIKTERRKGYGYPDDEYFFLRLMELSRKAS' A
#
# COMPACT_ATOMS: atom_id res chain seq x y z
N GLU A 1 -22.28 13.04 -4.82
CA GLU A 1 -22.09 13.87 -3.61
C GLU A 1 -20.65 14.30 -3.39
N ILE A 2 -19.75 13.49 -2.79
CA ILE A 2 -18.39 13.97 -2.43
C ILE A 2 -17.55 14.35 -3.65
N ILE A 3 -17.56 13.51 -4.69
CA ILE A 3 -16.82 13.78 -5.95
C ILE A 3 -17.33 15.06 -6.62
N ASP A 4 -18.64 15.31 -6.56
CA ASP A 4 -19.27 16.47 -7.18
C ASP A 4 -18.99 17.75 -6.38
N ILE A 5 -19.01 17.68 -5.05
CA ILE A 5 -18.60 18.77 -4.16
C ILE A 5 -17.13 19.14 -4.44
N CYS A 6 -16.24 18.15 -4.52
CA CYS A 6 -14.83 18.38 -4.81
C CYS A 6 -14.62 19.03 -6.18
N LYS A 7 -15.38 18.64 -7.21
CA LYS A 7 -15.32 19.28 -8.53
C LYS A 7 -15.90 20.69 -8.54
N ALA A 8 -16.96 20.95 -7.77
CA ALA A 8 -17.63 22.24 -7.69
C ALA A 8 -16.74 23.34 -7.09
N THR A 9 -15.83 22.99 -6.18
CA THR A 9 -14.89 23.96 -5.57
C THR A 9 -13.92 24.64 -6.54
N LYS A 10 -13.75 24.11 -7.77
CA LYS A 10 -12.78 24.58 -8.80
C LYS A 10 -11.32 24.65 -8.33
N ASN A 11 -10.99 24.13 -7.14
CA ASN A 11 -9.63 24.04 -6.64
C ASN A 11 -8.92 22.83 -7.27
N SER A 12 -7.69 23.03 -7.72
CA SER A 12 -6.87 21.98 -8.37
C SER A 12 -6.69 20.74 -7.50
N HIS A 13 -6.50 20.91 -6.19
CA HIS A 13 -6.32 19.80 -5.24
C HIS A 13 -7.60 18.99 -5.06
N PHE A 14 -8.75 19.64 -4.95
CA PHE A 14 -10.03 18.94 -4.82
C PHE A 14 -10.44 18.26 -6.12
N ILE A 15 -10.15 18.85 -7.27
CA ILE A 15 -10.35 18.20 -8.57
C ILE A 15 -9.46 16.96 -8.71
N TRP A 16 -8.19 17.04 -8.28
CA TRP A 16 -7.30 15.88 -8.25
C TRP A 16 -7.82 14.79 -7.33
N PHE A 17 -8.27 15.15 -6.12
CA PHE A 17 -8.83 14.21 -5.16
C PHE A 17 -10.10 13.53 -5.67
N ALA A 18 -10.98 14.28 -6.35
CA ALA A 18 -12.16 13.73 -7.01
C ALA A 18 -11.79 12.67 -8.06
N ARG A 19 -10.75 12.92 -8.86
CA ARG A 19 -10.22 11.95 -9.85
C ARG A 19 -9.61 10.73 -9.16
N LEU A 20 -8.89 10.93 -8.07
CA LEU A 20 -8.32 9.84 -7.26
C LEU A 20 -9.44 8.93 -6.74
N LEU A 21 -10.43 9.50 -6.05
CA LEU A 21 -11.57 8.75 -5.53
C LEU A 21 -12.28 7.98 -6.65
N TYR A 22 -12.57 8.63 -7.77
CA TYR A 22 -13.24 7.98 -8.89
C TYR A 22 -12.48 6.75 -9.41
N ARG A 23 -11.15 6.87 -9.56
CA ARG A 23 -10.29 5.76 -9.99
C ARG A 23 -10.28 4.59 -9.00
N HIS A 24 -10.36 4.86 -7.70
CA HIS A 24 -10.27 3.85 -6.64
C HIS A 24 -11.63 3.36 -6.11
N LEU A 25 -12.76 3.93 -6.58
CA LEU A 25 -14.12 3.59 -6.14
C LEU A 25 -14.40 2.08 -6.13
N ARG A 26 -14.00 1.38 -7.21
CA ARG A 26 -14.20 -0.08 -7.31
C ARG A 26 -13.46 -0.84 -6.20
N GLY A 27 -12.23 -0.43 -5.90
CA GLY A 27 -11.44 -1.03 -4.83
C GLY A 27 -12.06 -0.77 -3.45
N ILE A 28 -12.52 0.46 -3.20
CA ILE A 28 -13.20 0.86 -1.95
C ILE A 28 -14.48 0.04 -1.76
N TYR A 29 -15.31 -0.07 -2.80
CA TYR A 29 -16.52 -0.90 -2.76
C TYR A 29 -16.20 -2.37 -2.51
N THR A 30 -15.19 -2.92 -3.19
CA THR A 30 -14.77 -4.32 -3.03
C THR A 30 -14.28 -4.60 -1.62
N PHE A 31 -13.51 -3.67 -1.03
CA PHE A 31 -13.08 -3.76 0.36
C PHE A 31 -14.28 -3.72 1.32
N ALA A 32 -15.22 -2.79 1.13
CA ALA A 32 -16.41 -2.68 1.98
C ALA A 32 -17.30 -3.94 1.90
N LYS A 33 -17.41 -4.56 0.72
CA LYS A 33 -18.26 -5.73 0.50
C LYS A 33 -17.62 -7.05 0.93
N TYR A 34 -16.34 -7.25 0.62
CA TYR A 34 -15.66 -8.54 0.79
C TYR A 34 -14.56 -8.52 1.86
N GLY A 35 -14.25 -7.37 2.45
CA GLY A 35 -13.18 -7.23 3.45
C GLY A 35 -11.77 -7.44 2.92
N ILE A 36 -11.58 -7.48 1.59
CA ILE A 36 -10.27 -7.75 0.97
C ILE A 36 -9.39 -6.51 1.10
N SER A 37 -8.44 -6.55 2.04
CA SER A 37 -7.48 -5.47 2.31
C SER A 37 -6.11 -5.74 1.70
N THR A 38 -5.44 -4.68 1.23
CA THR A 38 -4.02 -4.70 0.87
C THR A 38 -3.09 -4.53 2.08
N GLY A 39 -3.62 -4.32 3.29
CA GLY A 39 -2.83 -3.99 4.48
C GLY A 39 -1.75 -5.03 4.83
N LYS A 40 -2.02 -6.33 4.63
CA LYS A 40 -1.01 -7.38 4.81
C LYS A 40 0.14 -7.25 3.80
N LEU A 41 -0.17 -6.97 2.53
CA LEU A 41 0.82 -6.75 1.48
C LEU A 41 1.64 -5.49 1.72
N GLU A 42 1.01 -4.41 2.18
CA GLU A 42 1.69 -3.18 2.58
C GLU A 42 2.63 -3.40 3.77
N GLY A 43 2.19 -4.18 4.76
CA GLY A 43 3.03 -4.58 5.89
C GLY A 43 4.28 -5.35 5.46
N ILE A 44 4.13 -6.30 4.53
CA ILE A 44 5.26 -7.03 3.93
C ILE A 44 6.19 -6.05 3.20
N ASN A 45 5.66 -5.16 2.36
CA ASN A 45 6.47 -4.16 1.65
C ASN A 45 7.27 -3.26 2.61
N ASN A 46 6.69 -2.87 3.74
CA ASN A 46 7.38 -2.07 4.75
C ASN A 46 8.48 -2.85 5.48
N LYS A 47 8.26 -4.14 5.78
CA LYS A 47 9.29 -5.03 6.31
C LYS A 47 10.47 -5.18 5.35
N ILE A 48 10.19 -5.42 4.06
CA ILE A 48 11.21 -5.51 3.01
C ILE A 48 12.02 -4.22 2.91
N LYS A 49 11.34 -3.06 2.86
CA LYS A 49 12.01 -1.75 2.82
C LYS A 49 12.89 -1.52 4.05
N THR A 50 12.40 -1.91 5.22
CA THR A 50 13.17 -1.78 6.47
C THR A 50 14.40 -2.68 6.47
N GLU A 51 14.26 -3.93 6.05
CA GLU A 51 15.37 -4.88 6.00
C GLU A 51 16.45 -4.43 5.01
N ARG A 52 16.05 -3.93 3.82
CA ARG A 52 16.98 -3.32 2.87
C ARG A 52 17.76 -2.13 3.42
N ARG A 53 17.20 -1.36 4.36
CA ARG A 53 17.90 -0.24 5.00
C ARG A 53 18.86 -0.68 6.10
N LYS A 54 18.59 -1.84 6.73
CA LYS A 54 19.41 -2.39 7.81
C LYS A 54 20.62 -3.15 7.29
N GLY A 55 20.46 -3.91 6.21
CA GLY A 55 21.54 -4.71 5.65
C GLY A 55 22.32 -3.97 4.57
N TYR A 56 23.55 -3.56 4.90
CA TYR A 56 24.57 -3.30 3.89
C TYR A 56 25.34 -4.60 3.65
N GLY A 57 25.35 -5.10 2.41
CA GLY A 57 26.18 -6.26 2.02
C GLY A 57 25.53 -7.64 2.17
N TYR A 58 24.25 -7.80 1.80
CA TYR A 58 23.73 -9.16 1.57
C TYR A 58 24.59 -9.85 0.48
N PRO A 59 25.04 -11.11 0.71
CA PRO A 59 25.91 -11.81 -0.24
C PRO A 59 25.29 -11.97 -1.63
N ASP A 60 23.99 -12.24 -1.67
CA ASP A 60 23.18 -12.42 -2.87
C ASP A 60 21.69 -12.21 -2.54
N ASP A 61 20.85 -12.22 -3.59
CA ASP A 61 19.40 -12.05 -3.47
C ASP A 61 18.74 -13.24 -2.74
N GLU A 62 19.28 -14.45 -2.86
CA GLU A 62 18.72 -15.65 -2.25
C GLU A 62 18.83 -15.59 -0.72
N TYR A 63 19.99 -15.17 -0.21
CA TYR A 63 20.21 -14.89 1.20
C TYR A 63 19.29 -13.77 1.70
N PHE A 64 19.06 -12.73 0.89
CA PHE A 64 18.11 -11.68 1.23
C PHE A 64 16.67 -12.22 1.36
N PHE A 65 16.22 -13.10 0.45
CA PHE A 65 14.90 -13.72 0.54
C PHE A 65 14.78 -14.68 1.74
N LEU A 66 15.82 -15.44 2.06
CA LEU A 66 15.86 -16.28 3.27
C LEU A 66 15.71 -15.43 4.53
N ARG A 67 16.41 -14.29 4.59
CA ARG A 67 16.29 -13.36 5.71
C ARG A 67 14.87 -12.77 5.81
N LEU A 68 14.25 -12.41 4.69
CA LEU A 68 12.87 -11.95 4.66
C LEU A 68 11.88 -13.01 5.16
N MET A 69 12.06 -14.28 4.78
CA MET A 69 11.23 -15.39 5.26
C MET A 69 11.36 -15.57 6.78
N GLU A 70 12.58 -15.47 7.32
CA GLU A 70 12.82 -15.52 8.76
C GLU A 70 12.09 -14.38 9.51
N LEU A 71 12.19 -13.16 9.01
CA LEU A 71 11.51 -11.98 9.58
C LEU A 71 9.99 -12.07 9.50
N SER A 72 9.46 -12.73 8.48
CA SER A 72 8.03 -12.98 8.35
C SER A 72 7.53 -13.90 9.48
N ARG A 73 8.30 -14.94 9.82
CA ARG A 73 7.96 -15.92 10.86
C ARG A 73 8.07 -15.38 12.28
N LYS A 74 9.08 -14.54 12.57
CA LYS A 74 9.32 -13.98 13.93
C LYS A 74 8.28 -12.96 14.40
N ALA A 75 7.48 -12.43 13.49
CA ALA A 75 6.47 -11.40 13.78
C ALA A 75 5.06 -11.97 13.98
N SER A 76 4.95 -13.29 14.16
CA SER A 76 3.69 -14.01 14.44
C SER A 76 3.65 -14.44 15.90
#